data_AF-A0ABD0PHA6-F1
#
_entry.id   AF-A0ABD0PHA6-F1
#
_cell.length_a   1.000
_cell.length_b   1.000
_cell.length_c   1.000
_cell.angle_alpha   90.00
_cell.angle_beta   90.00
_cell.angle_gamma   90.00
#
_symmetry.space_group_name_H-M   'P 1'
#
loop_
_entity.id
_entity.type
_entity.pdbx_description
1 polymer ?
#
loop_
_entity_poly.entity_id
_entity_poly.type
_entity_poly.pdbx_seq_one_letter_code
_entity_poly.pdbx_strand_id
1 'polypeptide(L)' 'VNGYMYGNLPGLDLCNGEHTMWHILGLGTEVDIHGVYFEGNTFQRDGMNRDTLSVFPHTTVTVSMTPDND' A
#
# COMPACT_ATOMS: atom_id res chain seq x y z
N VAL A 1 2.92 -10.03 3.48
CA VAL A 1 2.72 -8.70 4.10
C VAL A 1 2.53 -8.89 5.60
N ASN A 2 3.26 -8.19 6.47
CA ASN A 2 3.15 -8.30 7.94
C ASN A 2 3.25 -9.74 8.52
N GLY A 3 4.02 -10.64 7.87
CA GLY A 3 4.13 -12.05 8.28
C GLY A 3 3.02 -12.98 7.75
N TYR A 4 2.05 -12.46 7.00
CA TYR A 4 0.92 -13.17 6.43
C TYR A 4 1.11 -13.50 4.93
N MET A 5 0.47 -14.57 4.46
CA MET A 5 0.58 -15.14 3.11
C MET A 5 -0.76 -15.65 2.58
N TYR A 6 -0.92 -15.76 1.26
CA TYR A 6 -2.12 -16.33 0.63
C TYR A 6 -3.44 -15.66 1.06
N GLY A 7 -3.43 -14.33 1.22
CA GLY A 7 -4.64 -13.54 1.50
C GLY A 7 -5.18 -13.64 2.92
N ASN A 8 -4.41 -14.17 3.88
CA ASN A 8 -4.88 -14.37 5.27
C ASN A 8 -4.59 -13.20 6.24
N LEU A 9 -4.28 -12.00 5.73
CA LEU A 9 -4.01 -10.82 6.55
C LEU A 9 -5.34 -10.22 7.07
N PRO A 10 -5.58 -10.17 8.39
CA PRO A 10 -6.82 -9.61 8.93
C PRO A 10 -6.75 -8.07 9.09
N GLY A 11 -7.93 -7.42 9.14
CA GLY A 11 -8.08 -6.04 9.62
C GLY A 11 -7.73 -4.95 8.62
N LEU A 12 -7.73 -5.25 7.31
CA LEU A 12 -7.63 -4.25 6.24
C LEU A 12 -9.02 -3.92 5.68
N ASP A 13 -9.92 -3.51 6.57
CA ASP A 13 -11.28 -3.07 6.22
C ASP A 13 -11.31 -1.54 6.14
N LEU A 14 -11.84 -1.00 5.03
CA LEU A 14 -11.95 0.44 4.79
C LEU A 14 -13.40 0.81 4.47
N CYS A 15 -13.80 2.05 4.82
CA CYS A 15 -15.09 2.60 4.38
C CYS A 15 -14.92 3.44 3.10
N ASN A 16 -15.91 3.40 2.21
CA ASN A 16 -15.94 4.30 1.04
C ASN A 16 -15.93 5.77 1.53
N GLY A 17 -15.08 6.59 0.92
CA GLY A 17 -14.87 8.00 1.25
C GLY A 17 -14.01 8.26 2.49
N GLU A 18 -13.54 7.21 3.18
CA GLU A 18 -12.66 7.36 4.34
C GLU A 18 -11.27 7.84 3.93
N HIS A 19 -10.72 8.81 4.65
CA HIS A 19 -9.35 9.25 4.40
C HIS A 19 -8.36 8.34 5.13
N THR A 20 -7.67 7.48 4.38
CA THR A 20 -6.77 6.46 4.90
C THR A 20 -5.31 6.80 4.60
N MET A 21 -4.43 6.59 5.58
CA MET A 21 -2.98 6.70 5.40
C MET A 21 -2.35 5.31 5.47
N TRP A 22 -1.59 4.95 4.43
CA TRP A 22 -0.83 3.71 4.39
C TRP A 22 0.63 3.99 4.73
N HIS A 23 1.11 3.37 5.81
CA HIS A 23 2.53 3.37 6.19
C HIS A 23 3.16 2.05 5.78
N ILE A 24 4.07 2.09 4.82
CA ILE A 24 4.65 0.90 4.20
C ILE A 24 6.15 0.90 4.43
N LEU A 25 6.65 -0.24 4.91
CA LEU A 25 8.06 -0.48 5.16
C LEU A 25 8.54 -1.67 4.33
N GLY A 26 9.64 -1.47 3.60
CA GLY A 26 10.39 -2.55 2.95
C GLY A 26 11.48 -3.05 3.88
N LEU A 27 11.48 -4.35 4.18
CA LEU A 27 12.50 -5.02 4.97
C LEU A 27 13.10 -6.15 4.13
N GLY A 28 14.40 -6.41 4.25
CA GLY A 28 15.06 -7.46 3.49
C GLY A 28 16.45 -7.04 2.98
N THR A 29 16.92 -7.71 1.94
CA THR A 29 18.17 -7.45 1.22
C THR A 29 17.88 -6.94 -0.19
N GLU A 30 18.91 -6.56 -0.96
CA GLU A 30 18.80 -5.92 -2.28
C GLU A 30 17.93 -6.62 -3.33
N VAL A 31 17.58 -7.90 -3.12
CA VAL A 31 16.68 -8.66 -4.01
C VAL A 31 15.19 -8.43 -3.70
N ASP A 32 14.86 -7.84 -2.56
CA ASP A 32 13.48 -7.65 -2.08
C ASP A 32 12.86 -6.37 -2.66
N ILE A 33 12.63 -6.39 -3.98
CA ILE A 33 11.94 -5.34 -4.73
C ILE A 33 10.49 -5.79 -4.97
N HIS A 34 9.53 -5.02 -4.45
CA HIS A 34 8.11 -5.36 -4.52
C HIS A 34 7.28 -4.22 -5.11
N GLY A 35 6.23 -4.57 -5.86
CA GLY A 35 5.16 -3.66 -6.25
C GLY A 35 3.90 -3.97 -5.44
N VAL A 36 3.53 -3.08 -4.52
CA VAL A 36 2.27 -3.19 -3.76
C VAL A 36 1.16 -2.53 -4.60
N TYR A 37 0.29 -3.36 -5.17
CA TYR A 37 -0.85 -2.92 -5.97
C TYR A 37 -2.13 -2.87 -5.13
N PHE A 38 -2.83 -1.74 -5.18
CA PHE A 38 -4.14 -1.56 -4.57
C PHE A 38 -5.21 -1.74 -5.64
N GLU A 39 -5.82 -2.91 -5.70
CA GLU A 39 -6.86 -3.20 -6.68
C GLU A 39 -8.08 -2.29 -6.49
N GLY A 40 -8.53 -1.68 -7.60
CA GLY A 40 -9.69 -0.80 -7.62
C GLY A 40 -9.52 0.56 -6.92
N ASN A 41 -8.40 0.83 -6.27
CA ASN A 41 -8.17 2.06 -5.51
C ASN A 41 -6.88 2.75 -5.94
N THR A 42 -6.84 4.08 -5.82
CA THR A 42 -5.60 4.85 -6.04
C THR A 42 -5.20 5.60 -4.78
N PHE A 43 -3.90 5.81 -4.62
CA PHE A 43 -3.33 6.65 -3.58
C PHE A 43 -2.65 7.86 -4.22
N GLN A 44 -2.54 8.93 -3.46
CA GLN A 44 -1.87 10.14 -3.87
C GLN A 44 -0.42 10.14 -3.36
N ARG A 45 0.51 10.35 -4.29
CA ARG A 45 1.94 10.49 -3.99
C ARG A 45 2.56 11.52 -4.93
N ASP A 46 3.22 12.52 -4.36
CA ASP A 46 3.88 13.60 -5.08
C ASP A 46 2.93 14.33 -6.06
N GLY A 47 1.67 14.53 -5.64
CA GLY A 47 0.63 15.19 -6.44
C GLY A 47 0.05 14.34 -7.59
N MET A 48 0.41 13.06 -7.68
CA MET A 48 -0.10 12.13 -8.70
C MET A 48 -0.87 10.98 -8.05
N ASN A 49 -1.95 10.56 -8.71
CA ASN A 49 -2.65 9.32 -8.35
C ASN A 49 -1.91 8.13 -8.95
N ARG A 50 -1.69 7.11 -8.13
CA ARG A 50 -1.06 5.84 -8.51
C ARG A 50 -1.80 4.69 -7.83
N ASP A 51 -1.76 3.52 -8.44
CA ASP A 51 -2.35 2.29 -7.90
C ASP A 51 -1.29 1.33 -7.34
N THR A 52 -0.04 1.48 -7.78
CA THR A 52 1.08 0.61 -7.46
C THR A 52 2.21 1.37 -6.79
N LEU A 53 2.67 0.86 -5.65
CA LEU A 53 3.82 1.39 -4.92
C LEU A 53 5.03 0.47 -5.03
N SER A 54 6.13 0.95 -5.61
CA SER A 54 7.41 0.27 -5.54
C SER A 54 8.03 0.41 -4.14
N VAL A 55 8.36 -0.72 -3.53
CA VAL A 55 8.98 -0.84 -2.20
C VAL A 55 10.33 -1.54 -2.36
N PHE A 56 11.36 -0.92 -1.80
CA PHE A 56 12.74 -1.43 -1.79
C PHE A 56 13.17 -1.72 -0.35
N PRO A 57 14.26 -2.47 -0.15
CA PRO A 57 14.79 -2.74 1.18
C PRO A 57 15.12 -1.45 1.92
N HIS A 58 14.82 -1.43 3.22
CA HIS A 58 14.99 -0.27 4.13
C HIS A 58 14.24 1.00 3.69
N THR A 59 13.23 0.90 2.82
CA THR A 59 12.37 2.03 2.50
C THR A 59 11.24 2.19 3.51
N THR A 60 10.89 3.43 3.79
CA THR A 60 9.67 3.79 4.52
C THR A 60 8.93 4.83 3.69
N VAL A 61 7.68 4.54 3.33
CA VAL A 61 6.84 5.43 2.54
C VAL A 61 5.49 5.56 3.20
N THR A 62 4.96 6.79 3.22
CA THR A 62 3.58 7.06 3.61
C THR A 62 2.83 7.62 2.41
N VAL A 63 1.65 7.07 2.12
CA VAL A 63 0.76 7.55 1.06
C VAL A 63 -0.65 7.73 1.59
N SER A 64 -1.37 8.71 1.05
CA SER A 64 -2.78 8.95 1.37
C SER A 64 -3.68 8.31 0.32
N MET A 65 -4.79 7.74 0.75
CA MET A 65 -5.80 7.12 -0.09
C MET A 65 -7.17 7.58 0.40
N THR A 66 -8.08 7.82 -0.53
CA THR A 66 -9.51 7.93 -0.23
C THR A 66 -10.20 6.93 -1.15
N PRO A 67 -10.67 5.78 -0.62
CA PRO A 67 -11.39 4.81 -1.43
C PRO A 67 -12.64 5.45 -2.04
N ASP A 68 -12.81 5.33 -3.34
CA ASP A 68 -13.93 5.88 -4.11
C ASP A 68 -14.58 4.83 -5.03
N ASN A 69 -14.13 3.58 -4.93
CA ASN A 69 -14.65 2.45 -5.69
C ASN A 69 -15.74 1.74 -4.88
N ASP A 70 -16.96 1.67 -5.43
CA ASP A 70 -18.14 0.98 -4.87
C ASP A 70 -18.16 -0.52 -5.20
#